data_AF-A0A3M1XPT2-F1
#
_entry.id   AF-A0A3M1XPT2-F1
#
_cell.length_a   1.000
_cell.length_b   1.000
_cell.length_c   1.000
_cell.angle_alpha   90.00
_cell.angle_beta   90.00
_cell.angle_gamma   90.00
#
_symmetry.space_group_name_H-M   'P 1'
#
loop_
_entity.id
_entity.type
_entity.pdbx_description
1 polymer ?
#
loop_
_entity_poly.entity_id
_entity_poly.type
_entity_poly.pdbx_seq_one_letter_code
_entity_poly.pdbx_strand_id
1 'polypeptide(L)' 'VYAFAIEGDCEAEKLRSNTFRMEWPPKSGMIKEFPEIDRGGWFSLEEAKRKINPGQVKLIEELEKRFND' A
#
# COMPACT_ATOMS: atom_id res chain seq x y z
N VAL A 1 3.80 14.59 3.99
CA VAL A 1 3.08 13.35 3.63
C VAL A 1 1.62 13.58 3.98
N TYR A 2 0.71 13.31 3.06
CA TYR A 2 -0.74 13.38 3.31
C TYR A 2 -1.29 11.96 3.33
N ALA A 3 -2.28 11.71 4.19
CA ALA A 3 -2.95 10.43 4.31
C ALA A 3 -4.46 10.66 4.37
N PHE A 4 -5.21 9.74 3.78
CA PHE A 4 -6.66 9.79 3.69
C PHE A 4 -7.23 8.44 4.12
N ALA A 5 -8.39 8.48 4.76
CA ALA A 5 -9.22 7.31 5.00
C ALA A 5 -10.56 7.53 4.33
N ILE A 6 -11.07 6.50 3.67
CA ILE A 6 -12.36 6.51 2.98
C ILE A 6 -13.15 5.28 3.41
N GLU A 7 -14.45 5.45 3.56
CA GLU A 7 -15.37 4.31 3.68
C GLU A 7 -15.75 3.85 2.26
N GLY A 8 -15.65 2.55 2.02
CA GLY A 8 -16.00 1.97 0.72
C GLY A 8 -15.68 0.49 0.64
N ASP A 9 -16.46 -0.22 -0.18
CA ASP A 9 -16.24 -1.62 -0.50
C ASP A 9 -15.30 -1.71 -1.73
N CYS A 10 -13.99 -1.82 -1.47
CA CYS A 10 -12.99 -1.94 -2.52
C CYS A 10 -12.56 -3.40 -2.68
N GLU A 11 -12.59 -3.91 -3.91
CA GLU A 11 -12.03 -5.22 -4.23
C GLU A 11 -10.50 -5.14 -4.35
N ALA A 12 -9.79 -5.44 -3.25
CA ALA A 12 -8.34 -5.31 -3.16
C ALA A 12 -7.57 -6.10 -4.25
N GLU A 13 -8.15 -7.22 -4.71
CA GLU A 13 -7.60 -8.07 -5.77
C GLU A 13 -7.66 -7.42 -7.17
N LYS A 14 -8.55 -6.45 -7.36
CA LYS A 14 -8.71 -5.71 -8.62
C LYS A 14 -7.86 -4.43 -8.65
N LEU A 15 -6.98 -4.23 -7.66
CA LEU A 15 -6.10 -3.08 -7.59
C LEU A 15 -5.20 -3.01 -8.84
N ARG A 16 -5.28 -1.89 -9.57
CA ARG A 16 -4.41 -1.60 -10.71
C ARG A 16 -3.46 -0.48 -10.31
N SER A 17 -2.18 -0.81 -10.27
CA SER A 17 -1.12 0.16 -9.99
C SER A 17 -0.59 0.77 -11.28
N ASN A 18 0.00 1.97 -11.17
CA ASN A 18 0.81 2.52 -12.24
C ASN A 18 2.04 1.63 -12.47
N THR A 19 2.58 1.66 -13.70
CA THR A 19 3.80 0.93 -14.03
C THR A 19 4.98 1.87 -14.18
N PHE A 20 6.16 1.41 -13.77
CA PHE A 20 7.42 2.09 -14.00
C PHE A 20 8.38 1.19 -14.79
N ARG A 21 9.35 1.82 -15.45
CA ARG A 21 10.36 1.12 -16.24
C ARG A 21 11.70 1.22 -15.54
N MET A 22 12.41 0.10 -15.46
CA MET A 22 13.79 0.09 -14.96
C MET A 22 14.62 -0.97 -15.67
N GLU A 23 15.92 -0.80 -15.62
CA GLU A 23 16.85 -1.82 -16.08
C GLU A 23 16.84 -3.01 -15.12
N TRP A 24 16.56 -4.21 -15.64
CA TRP A 24 16.55 -5.43 -14.82
C TRP A 24 16.83 -6.71 -15.63
N PRO A 25 17.81 -7.56 -15.21
CA PRO A 25 18.68 -7.41 -14.04
C PRO A 25 19.66 -6.22 -14.15
N PRO A 26 20.25 -5.74 -13.02
CA PRO A 26 21.15 -4.60 -13.05
C PRO A 26 22.34 -4.80 -14.01
N LYS A 27 22.69 -3.77 -14.79
CA LYS A 27 23.79 -3.74 -15.78
C LYS A 27 23.61 -4.69 -16.98
N SER A 28 22.38 -5.13 -17.26
CA SER A 28 22.06 -5.96 -18.43
C SER A 28 21.73 -5.16 -19.70
N GLY A 29 21.47 -3.85 -19.58
CA GLY A 29 20.92 -3.03 -20.66
C GLY A 29 19.45 -3.35 -21.01
N MET A 30 18.82 -4.33 -20.35
CA MET A 30 17.43 -4.70 -20.59
C MET A 30 16.48 -3.84 -19.74
N ILE A 31 15.65 -3.03 -20.38
CA ILE A 31 14.58 -2.29 -19.72
C ILE A 31 13.32 -3.17 -19.62
N LYS A 32 12.77 -3.28 -18.40
CA LYS A 32 11.53 -3.99 -18.10
C LYS A 32 10.53 -3.06 -17.42
N GLU A 33 9.26 -3.39 -17.56
CA GLU A 33 8.14 -2.66 -16.96
C GLU A 33 7.58 -3.45 -15.78
N PHE A 34 7.37 -2.77 -14.66
CA PHE A 34 6.90 -3.36 -13.39
C PHE A 34 5.79 -2.50 -12.80
N PRO A 35 4.82 -3.10 -12.09
CA PRO A 35 3.85 -2.33 -11.31
C PRO A 35 4.53 -1.69 -10.09
N GLU A 36 4.13 -0.47 -9.73
CA GLU A 36 4.61 0.21 -8.52
C GLU A 36 4.14 -0.50 -7.24
N ILE A 37 2.93 -1.05 -7.26
CA ILE A 37 2.37 -1.90 -6.21
C ILE A 37 2.06 -3.25 -6.83
N ASP A 38 2.67 -4.29 -6.28
CA ASP A 38 2.54 -5.66 -6.77
C ASP A 38 1.26 -6.34 -6.27
N ARG A 39 0.80 -6.02 -5.04
CA ARG A 39 -0.37 -6.63 -4.40
C ARG A 39 -1.11 -5.66 -3.47
N GLY A 40 -2.44 -5.78 -3.44
CA GLY A 40 -3.32 -5.19 -2.45
C GLY A 40 -3.96 -6.26 -1.57
N GLY A 41 -4.35 -5.90 -0.35
CA GLY A 41 -5.06 -6.80 0.55
C GLY A 41 -5.74 -6.04 1.69
N TRP A 42 -6.80 -6.64 2.21
CA TRP A 42 -7.44 -6.20 3.45
C TRP A 42 -6.82 -6.90 4.63
N PHE A 43 -6.62 -6.16 5.72
CA PHE A 43 -5.96 -6.64 6.93
C PHE A 43 -6.73 -6.16 8.15
N SER A 44 -6.65 -6.91 9.24
CA SER A 44 -7.06 -6.39 10.55
C SER A 44 -6.17 -5.20 10.95
N LEU A 45 -6.66 -4.34 11.85
CA LEU A 45 -5.88 -3.19 12.34
C LEU A 45 -4.53 -3.62 12.92
N GLU A 46 -4.51 -4.72 13.68
CA GLU A 46 -3.29 -5.27 14.26
C GLU A 46 -2.29 -5.77 13.22
N GLU A 47 -2.75 -6.45 12.17
CA GLU A 47 -1.88 -6.86 11.06
C GLU A 47 -1.38 -5.66 10.25
N ALA A 48 -2.23 -4.67 10.01
CA ALA A 48 -1.89 -3.46 9.27
C ALA A 48 -0.78 -2.68 9.99
N LYS A 49 -0.85 -2.54 11.33
CA LYS A 49 0.22 -1.91 12.15
C LYS A 49 1.57 -2.62 12.01
N ARG A 50 1.59 -3.93 11.77
CA ARG A 50 2.83 -4.71 11.57
C ARG A 50 3.37 -4.64 10.14
N LYS A 51 2.50 -4.44 9.15
CA LYS A 51 2.86 -4.44 7.71
C LYS A 51 3.22 -3.06 7.17
N ILE A 52 2.62 -2.00 7.72
CA ILE A 52 2.86 -0.63 7.27
C ILE A 52 4.28 -0.16 7.64
N ASN A 53 4.77 0.87 6.96
CA ASN A 53 6.00 1.55 7.37
C ASN A 53 5.90 1.97 8.85
N PRO A 54 6.88 1.64 9.71
CA PRO A 54 6.83 1.97 11.14
C PRO A 54 6.54 3.44 11.45
N GLY A 55 7.01 4.38 10.62
CA GLY A 55 6.75 5.81 10.78
C GLY A 55 5.29 6.23 10.50
N GLN A 56 4.46 5.33 9.99
CA GLN A 56 3.07 5.56 9.60
C GLN A 56 2.05 4.86 10.51
N VAL A 57 2.50 4.06 11.49
CA VAL A 57 1.61 3.31 12.40
C VAL A 57 0.56 4.21 13.06
N LYS A 58 0.95 5.43 13.43
CA LYS A 58 0.06 6.42 14.05
C LYS A 58 -1.16 6.76 13.19
N LEU A 59 -1.09 6.64 11.86
CA LEU A 59 -2.24 6.87 10.99
C LEU A 59 -3.35 5.85 11.22
N ILE A 60 -2.99 4.59 11.48
CA ILE A 60 -3.94 3.51 11.78
C ILE A 60 -4.53 3.71 13.18
N GLU A 61 -3.69 4.08 14.17
CA GLU A 61 -4.15 4.34 15.54
C GLU A 61 -5.16 5.51 15.60
N GLU A 62 -4.93 6.57 14.84
CA GLU A 62 -5.88 7.70 14.77
C GLU A 62 -7.16 7.34 14.04
N LEU A 63 -7.10 6.46 13.04
CA LEU A 63 -8.29 5.92 12.37
C LEU A 63 -9.12 5.04 13.32
N GLU A 64 -8.47 4.17 14.08
CA GLU A 64 -9.09 3.27 15.06
C GLU A 64 -9.87 4.05 16.13
N LYS A 65 -9.29 5.14 16.65
CA LYS A 65 -9.98 6.02 17.61
C LYS A 65 -11.28 6.60 17.04
N ARG A 66 -11.26 7.07 15.79
CA ARG A 66 -12.44 7.68 15.13
C ARG A 66 -13.62 6.74 14.95
N PHE A 67 -13.40 5.41 14.95
CA PHE A 67 -14.48 4.43 14.84
C PHE A 67 -15.00 3.94 16.20
N ASN A 68 -14.28 4.23 17.28
CA ASN A 68 -14.64 3.84 18.65
C ASN A 68 -15.30 5.00 19.44
N ASP A 69 -15.42 6.18 18.83
CA ASP A 69 -16.16 7.35 19.32
C ASP A 69 -17.61 7.36 18.78
#